data_AF-A0A929D2V3-F1
#
_entry.id   AF-A0A929D2V3-F1
#
_cell.length_a   1.000
_cell.length_b   1.000
_cell.length_c   1.000
_cell.angle_alpha   90.00
_cell.angle_beta   90.00
_cell.angle_gamma   90.00
#
_symmetry.space_group_name_H-M   'P 1'
#
loop_
_entity.id
_entity.type
_entity.pdbx_description
1 polymer ?
#
loop_
_entity_poly.entity_id
_entity_poly.type
_entity_poly.pdbx_seq_one_letter_code
_entity_poly.pdbx_strand_id
1 'polypeptide(L)'
;MPLLEQVLEKYPNKVKIVHKNFPLSMHKFAGLAATASMAANEQGKFWPYHDMLFENYNRLNETVVREIAEKVGLNIKRFDESLKDPQIRG
;
A
#
# COMPACT_ATOMS: atom_id res chain seq x y z
N MET A 1 11.58 -0.83 -1.97
CA MET A 1 12.21 -1.95 -1.22
C MET A 1 13.51 -2.40 -1.92
N PRO A 2 14.70 -2.06 -1.39
CA PRO A 2 15.94 -2.07 -2.18
C PRO A 2 16.39 -3.46 -2.65
N LEU A 3 16.16 -4.52 -1.88
CA LEU A 3 16.54 -5.88 -2.29
C LEU A 3 15.68 -6.41 -3.44
N LEU A 4 14.38 -6.13 -3.42
CA LEU A 4 13.44 -6.59 -4.45
C LEU A 4 13.63 -5.84 -5.77
N GLU A 5 13.97 -4.56 -5.70
CA GLU A 5 14.36 -3.75 -6.87
C GLU A 5 15.60 -4.33 -7.56
N GLN A 6 16.65 -4.68 -6.80
CA GLN A 6 17.85 -5.31 -7.35
C GLN A 6 17.56 -6.65 -8.07
N VAL A 7 16.62 -7.44 -7.54
CA VAL A 7 16.22 -8.71 -8.16
C VAL A 7 15.46 -8.48 -9.47
N LEU A 8 14.58 -7.47 -9.52
CA LEU A 8 13.88 -7.10 -10.75
C LEU A 8 14.84 -6.59 -11.84
N GLU A 9 15.79 -5.73 -11.47
CA GLU A 9 16.80 -5.21 -12.41
C GLU A 9 17.67 -6.35 -12.99
N LYS A 10 18.04 -7.32 -12.16
CA LYS A 10 18.87 -8.45 -12.59
C LYS A 10 18.11 -9.48 -13.44
N TYR A 11 16.79 -9.56 -13.31
CA TYR A 11 15.95 -10.59 -13.95
C TYR A 11 14.63 -10.05 -14.53
N PRO A 12 14.65 -9.03 -15.41
CA PRO A 12 13.46 -8.27 -15.80
C PRO A 12 12.36 -9.09 -16.49
N ASN A 13 12.74 -10.18 -17.18
CA ASN A 13 11.81 -11.04 -17.92
C ASN A 13 11.63 -12.44 -17.32
N LYS A 14 12.21 -12.70 -16.14
CA LYS A 14 12.15 -14.01 -15.47
C LYS A 14 11.45 -13.96 -14.12
N VAL A 15 11.27 -12.78 -13.55
CA VAL A 15 10.72 -12.59 -12.22
C VAL A 15 9.59 -11.57 -12.28
N LYS A 16 8.47 -11.89 -11.61
CA LYS A 16 7.36 -10.97 -11.38
C LYS A 16 7.14 -10.86 -9.88
N ILE A 17 7.04 -9.64 -9.36
CA ILE A 17 6.67 -9.42 -7.97
C ILE A 17 5.15 -9.37 -7.88
N VAL A 18 4.60 -10.15 -6.95
CA VAL A 18 3.19 -10.13 -6.58
C VAL A 18 3.11 -9.87 -5.08
N HIS A 19 2.35 -8.85 -4.68
CA HIS A 19 2.05 -8.58 -3.28
C HIS A 19 0.70 -9.19 -2.90
N LYS A 20 0.67 -9.92 -1.79
CA LYS A 20 -0.57 -10.46 -1.21
C LYS A 20 -0.72 -9.89 0.20
N ASN A 21 -1.77 -9.11 0.42
CA ASN A 21 -2.08 -8.57 1.74
C ASN A 21 -2.36 -9.73 2.71
N PHE A 22 -1.74 -9.70 3.89
CA PHE A 22 -2.00 -10.65 4.97
C PHE A 22 -2.11 -9.89 6.29
N PRO A 23 -3.22 -9.18 6.53
CA PRO A 23 -3.39 -8.35 7.70
C PRO A 23 -3.56 -9.22 8.96
N LEU A 24 -2.54 -9.25 9.81
CA LEU A 24 -2.57 -9.97 11.08
C LEU A 24 -3.51 -9.26 12.07
N SER A 25 -4.44 -10.00 12.68
CA SER A 25 -5.44 -9.45 13.62
C SER A 25 -4.83 -8.77 14.85
N MET A 26 -3.63 -9.18 15.27
CA MET A 26 -2.90 -8.59 16.40
C MET A 26 -2.32 -7.19 16.09
N HIS A 27 -2.30 -6.78 14.82
CA HIS A 27 -1.82 -5.46 14.39
C HIS A 27 -2.99 -4.54 14.08
N LYS A 28 -3.29 -3.63 15.01
CA LYS A 28 -4.46 -2.73 14.97
C LYS A 28 -4.70 -2.07 13.61
N PHE A 29 -3.65 -1.63 12.92
CA PHE A 29 -3.76 -0.89 11.66
C PHE A 29 -3.47 -1.73 10.41
N ALA A 30 -3.26 -3.05 10.54
CA ALA A 30 -2.93 -3.91 9.40
C ALA A 30 -4.08 -4.00 8.39
N GLY A 31 -5.33 -4.11 8.86
CA GLY A 31 -6.51 -4.09 7.99
C GLY A 31 -6.65 -2.78 7.22
N LEU A 32 -6.49 -1.65 7.91
CA LEU A 32 -6.52 -0.32 7.28
C LEU A 32 -5.41 -0.17 6.23
N ALA A 33 -4.18 -0.56 6.56
CA ALA A 33 -3.05 -0.49 5.63
C ALA A 33 -3.27 -1.37 4.39
N ALA A 34 -3.86 -2.56 4.55
CA ALA A 34 -4.21 -3.44 3.43
C ALA A 34 -5.24 -2.79 2.49
N THR A 35 -6.37 -2.31 3.03
CA THR A 35 -7.41 -1.62 2.23
C THR A 35 -6.86 -0.36 1.55
N ALA A 36 -6.07 0.44 2.28
CA ALA A 36 -5.46 1.64 1.74
C ALA A 36 -4.45 1.35 0.62
N SER A 37 -3.69 0.26 0.74
CA SER A 37 -2.77 -0.17 -0.32
C SER A 37 -3.53 -0.58 -1.59
N MET A 38 -4.69 -1.21 -1.44
CA MET A 38 -5.57 -1.54 -2.58
C MET A 38 -6.16 -0.28 -3.21
N ALA A 39 -6.60 0.71 -2.42
CA ALA A 39 -7.05 2.01 -2.94
C ALA A 39 -5.94 2.75 -3.72
N ALA A 40 -4.68 2.65 -3.26
CA ALA A 40 -3.52 3.17 -3.99
C ALA A 40 -3.27 2.40 -5.30
N ASN A 41 -3.52 1.10 -5.32
CA ASN A 41 -3.41 0.25 -6.50
C ASN A 41 -4.39 0.64 -7.62
N GLU A 42 -5.64 0.97 -7.27
CA GLU A 42 -6.64 1.44 -8.24
C GLU A 42 -6.24 2.73 -8.97
N GLN A 43 -5.32 3.48 -8.39
CA GLN A 43 -4.77 4.70 -8.95
C GLN A 43 -3.35 4.50 -9.53
N GLY A 44 -2.87 3.26 -9.62
CA GLY A 44 -1.57 2.92 -10.20
C GLY A 44 -0.36 3.27 -9.33
N LYS A 45 -0.56 3.55 -8.03
CA LYS A 45 0.50 3.97 -7.09
C LYS A 45 0.68 3.01 -5.93
N PHE A 46 0.45 1.72 -6.15
CA PHE A 46 0.64 0.68 -5.14
C PHE A 46 2.04 0.72 -4.54
N TRP A 47 3.09 0.61 -5.35
CA TRP A 47 4.47 0.48 -4.86
C TRP A 47 4.97 1.71 -4.06
N PRO A 48 4.83 2.95 -4.55
CA PRO A 48 5.22 4.12 -3.76
C PRO A 48 4.47 4.22 -2.43
N TYR A 49 3.17 3.89 -2.43
CA TYR A 49 2.34 3.94 -1.24
C TYR A 49 2.71 2.84 -0.23
N HIS A 50 2.88 1.61 -0.73
CA HIS A 50 3.33 0.46 0.04
C HIS A 50 4.68 0.73 0.72
N ASP A 51 5.66 1.25 -0.02
CA ASP A 51 6.99 1.51 0.53
C ASP A 51 6.94 2.54 1.66
N MET A 52 6.18 3.62 1.49
CA MET A 52 5.96 4.60 2.56
C MET A 52 5.21 4.02 3.77
N LEU A 53 4.23 3.12 3.57
CA LEU A 53 3.59 2.44 4.69
C LEU A 53 4.58 1.59 5.49
N PHE A 54 5.47 0.87 4.81
CA PHE A 54 6.48 0.04 5.45
C PHE A 54 7.55 0.87 6.16
N GLU A 55 7.95 2.03 5.61
CA GLU A 55 8.84 2.97 6.30
C GLU A 55 8.22 3.54 7.59
N ASN A 56 6.89 3.62 7.65
CA ASN A 56 6.14 4.20 8.76
C ASN A 56 5.38 3.13 9.58
N TYR A 57 5.73 1.84 9.46
CA TYR A 57 4.96 0.72 10.03
C TYR A 57 4.70 0.85 11.54
N ASN A 58 5.65 1.43 12.28
CA ASN A 58 5.59 1.60 13.74
C ASN A 58 4.74 2.79 14.21
N ARG A 59 4.34 3.68 13.30
CA ARG A 59 3.58 4.91 13.60
C ARG A 59 2.25 4.98 12.84
N LEU A 60 1.86 3.90 12.17
CA LEU A 60 0.63 3.87 11.39
C LEU A 60 -0.58 4.21 12.26
N ASN A 61 -1.42 5.06 11.73
CA ASN A 61 -2.75 5.41 12.18
C ASN A 61 -3.52 5.99 10.97
N GLU A 62 -4.79 6.34 11.15
CA GLU A 62 -5.63 6.88 10.07
C GLU A 62 -5.05 8.14 9.43
N THR A 63 -4.51 9.05 10.25
CA THR A 63 -3.88 10.29 9.76
C THR A 63 -2.65 9.99 8.92
N VAL A 64 -1.73 9.15 9.43
CA VAL A 64 -0.48 8.81 8.72
C VAL A 64 -0.76 8.10 7.39
N VAL A 65 -1.74 7.18 7.37
CA VAL A 65 -2.18 6.48 6.15
C VAL A 65 -2.65 7.49 5.10
N ARG A 66 -3.44 8.49 5.50
CA ARG A 66 -3.91 9.56 4.61
C ARG A 66 -2.78 10.49 4.16
N GLU A 67 -1.90 10.91 5.06
CA GLU A 67 -0.75 11.75 4.73
C GLU A 67 0.18 11.08 3.71
N ILE A 68 0.38 9.77 3.83
CA ILE A 68 1.14 9.00 2.85
C ILE A 68 0.44 9.06 1.48
N ALA A 69 -0.89 8.91 1.44
CA ALA A 69 -1.67 8.98 0.21
C ALA A 69 -1.48 10.34 -0.49
N GLU A 70 -1.48 11.43 0.29
CA GLU A 70 -1.22 12.78 -0.20
C GLU A 70 0.20 12.92 -0.74
N LYS A 71 1.20 12.44 0.00
CA LYS A 71 2.62 12.53 -0.38
C LYS A 71 2.94 11.78 -1.67
N VAL A 72 2.34 10.62 -1.89
CA VAL A 72 2.51 9.89 -3.17
C VAL A 72 1.64 10.47 -4.29
N GLY A 73 0.83 11.49 -4.00
CA GLY A 73 -0.01 12.21 -4.96
C GLY A 73 -1.24 11.43 -5.41
N LEU A 74 -1.86 10.64 -4.53
CA LEU A 74 -3.17 10.03 -4.81
C LEU A 74 -4.24 11.12 -4.85
N ASN A 75 -5.31 10.86 -5.60
CA ASN A 75 -6.54 11.63 -5.47
C ASN A 75 -7.23 11.22 -4.16
N ILE A 76 -7.21 12.14 -3.19
CA ILE A 76 -7.71 11.87 -1.83
C ILE A 76 -9.21 11.63 -1.79
N LYS A 77 -9.98 12.30 -2.66
CA LYS A 77 -11.42 12.05 -2.73
C LYS A 77 -11.71 10.61 -3.17
N ARG A 78 -11.06 10.17 -4.25
CA ARG A 78 -11.17 8.78 -4.73
C ARG A 78 -10.64 7.77 -3.71
N PHE A 79 -9.54 8.10 -3.05
CA PHE A 79 -8.97 7.25 -2.00
C PHE A 79 -9.93 7.07 -0.82
N ASP A 80 -10.52 8.15 -0.31
CA ASP A 80 -11.49 8.11 0.79
C ASP A 80 -12.78 7.35 0.41
N GLU A 81 -13.18 7.40 -0.87
CA GLU A 81 -14.27 6.60 -1.42
C GLU A 81 -13.90 5.11 -1.46
N SER A 82 -12.74 4.76 -2.01
CA SER A 82 -12.23 3.37 -2.07
C SER A 82 -12.08 2.76 -0.67
N LEU A 83 -11.70 3.52 0.36
CA LEU A 83 -11.61 3.00 1.73
C LEU A 83 -12.97 2.54 2.30
N LYS A 84 -14.08 3.04 1.76
CA LYS A 84 -15.44 2.66 2.17
C LYS A 84 -15.99 1.48 1.36
N ASP A 85 -15.34 1.13 0.25
CA ASP A 85 -15.78 0.06 -0.63
C ASP A 85 -15.52 -1.32 0.02
N PRO A 86 -16.57 -2.13 0.26
CA PRO A 86 -16.42 -3.48 0.78
C PRO A 86 -15.60 -4.41 -0.12
N GLN A 87 -15.56 -4.16 -1.44
CA GLN A 87 -14.85 -4.99 -2.41
C GLN A 87 -13.32 -4.84 -2.33
N ILE A 88 -12.83 -3.77 -1.71
CA ILE A 88 -11.40 -3.43 -1.62
C ILE A 88 -10.75 -4.02 -0.34
N ARG A 89 -11.56 -4.63 0.53
CA ARG A 89 -11.11 -5.38 1.70
C ARG A 89 -10.58 -6.75 1.24
N GLY A 90 -9.29 -6.78 0.88
CA GLY A 90 -8.58 -8.00 0.49
C GLY A 90 -8.51 -9.07 1.58
#